data_AF-A0A5N5WPE5-F1
#
_entry.id   AF-A0A5N5WPE5-F1
#
_cell.length_a   1.000
_cell.length_b   1.000
_cell.length_c   1.000
_cell.angle_alpha   90.00
_cell.angle_beta   90.00
_cell.angle_gamma   90.00
#
_symmetry.space_group_name_H-M   'P 1'
#
loop_
_entity.id
_entity.type
_entity.pdbx_description
1 polymer ?
#
loop_
_entity_poly.entity_id
_entity_poly.type
_entity_poly.pdbx_seq_one_letter_code
_entity_poly.pdbx_strand_id
1 'polypeptide(L)'
;MSDFEVGWLQLDSVNNIANYDFIRAYEEKTWQLYNLRYQNSSSSKFPIPGEELSVPLDLVTSGALDGLWNEPFQGRLHPVILGKGTNSENFEWTVHKMVSCQQGNAPLFTNDVQVVNYITSHGVEEYWKERLYNFLNNNQAADKERLAKLAFAWLPA
;
A
#
# COMPACT_ATOMS: atom_id res chain seq x y z
N MET A 1 -4.81 -6.22 21.83
CA MET A 1 -3.44 -5.89 22.27
C MET A 1 -3.10 -6.41 23.65
N SER A 2 -3.98 -6.26 24.64
CA SER A 2 -3.79 -6.82 25.98
C SER A 2 -3.79 -8.35 25.98
N ASP A 3 -4.71 -8.94 25.22
CA ASP A 3 -5.00 -10.38 25.32
C ASP A 3 -4.30 -11.23 24.24
N PHE A 4 -3.94 -10.60 23.12
CA PHE A 4 -3.31 -11.25 21.96
C PHE A 4 -2.09 -10.47 21.50
N GLU A 5 -1.03 -11.20 21.14
CA GLU A 5 0.25 -10.68 20.62
C GLU A 5 0.14 -10.36 19.13
N VAL A 6 -0.69 -9.36 18.82
CA VAL A 6 -0.76 -8.79 17.47
C VAL A 6 0.53 -8.00 17.22
N GLY A 7 1.06 -8.04 15.99
CA GLY A 7 2.29 -7.34 15.59
C GLY A 7 2.09 -6.05 14.79
N TRP A 8 0.91 -5.82 14.23
CA TRP A 8 0.52 -4.60 13.51
C TRP A 8 -1.01 -4.59 13.29
N LEU A 9 -1.59 -3.45 12.91
CA LEU A 9 -3.00 -3.35 12.51
C LEU A 9 -3.12 -2.77 11.10
N GLN A 10 -4.02 -3.32 10.30
CA GLN A 10 -4.51 -2.62 9.11
C GLN A 10 -5.83 -1.94 9.47
N LEU A 11 -5.97 -0.65 9.20
CA LEU A 11 -7.26 0.02 9.27
C LEU A 11 -7.94 -0.07 7.90
N ASP A 12 -9.06 -0.79 7.85
CA ASP A 12 -9.91 -0.87 6.66
C ASP A 12 -10.67 0.44 6.44
N SER A 13 -10.88 0.80 5.16
CA SER A 13 -11.78 1.86 4.71
C SER A 13 -11.66 3.18 5.49
N VAL A 14 -10.46 3.73 5.53
CA VAL A 14 -10.14 4.91 6.36
C VAL A 14 -10.97 6.14 5.99
N ASN A 15 -11.23 6.36 4.70
CA ASN A 15 -12.17 7.39 4.22
C ASN A 15 -13.55 7.33 4.90
N ASN A 16 -14.07 6.14 5.17
CA ASN A 16 -15.43 5.97 5.70
C ASN A 16 -15.54 6.37 7.18
N ILE A 17 -14.41 6.53 7.87
CA ILE A 17 -14.37 7.03 9.25
C ILE A 17 -14.65 8.55 9.28
N ALA A 18 -14.25 9.28 8.23
CA ALA A 18 -14.44 10.73 8.04
C ALA A 18 -14.05 11.63 9.25
N ASN A 19 -13.21 11.13 10.16
CA ASN A 19 -12.74 11.84 11.34
C ASN A 19 -11.29 11.45 11.66
N TYR A 20 -10.36 12.34 11.33
CA TYR A 20 -8.92 12.06 11.48
C TYR A 20 -8.45 12.18 12.94
N ASP A 21 -9.14 12.96 13.77
CA ASP A 21 -8.87 13.03 15.21
C ASP A 21 -9.16 11.68 15.88
N PHE A 22 -10.22 11.01 15.44
CA PHE A 22 -10.53 9.65 15.90
C PHE A 22 -9.44 8.66 15.51
N ILE A 23 -8.97 8.70 14.25
CA ILE A 23 -7.89 7.82 13.77
C ILE A 23 -6.63 8.03 14.59
N ARG A 24 -6.24 9.29 14.82
CA ARG A 24 -5.08 9.63 15.65
C ARG A 24 -5.24 9.13 17.08
N ALA A 25 -6.39 9.38 17.72
CA ALA A 25 -6.63 8.90 19.08
C ALA A 25 -6.59 7.36 19.17
N TYR A 26 -7.03 6.67 18.11
CA TYR A 26 -6.96 5.21 18.02
C TYR A 26 -5.52 4.71 17.89
N GLU A 27 -4.71 5.33 17.04
CA GLU A 27 -3.26 5.08 16.90
C GLU A 27 -2.58 5.27 18.27
N GLU A 28 -2.74 6.44 18.89
CA GLU A 28 -2.11 6.79 20.16
C GLU A 28 -2.49 5.78 21.24
N LYS A 29 -3.77 5.39 21.30
CA LYS A 29 -4.25 4.42 22.28
C LYS A 29 -3.67 3.03 22.03
N THR A 30 -3.56 2.63 20.77
CA THR A 30 -2.94 1.35 20.38
C THR A 30 -1.47 1.34 20.78
N TRP A 31 -0.74 2.42 20.52
CA TRP A 31 0.65 2.55 20.90
C TRP A 31 0.86 2.54 22.42
N GLN A 32 -0.01 3.21 23.18
CA GLN A 32 -0.01 3.13 24.65
C GLN A 32 -0.17 1.69 25.15
N LEU A 33 -1.11 0.94 24.58
CA LEU A 33 -1.34 -0.46 24.95
C LEU A 33 -0.16 -1.36 24.57
N TYR A 34 0.47 -1.13 23.42
CA TYR A 34 1.65 -1.87 23.00
C TYR A 34 2.82 -1.64 23.96
N ASN A 35 3.11 -0.39 24.33
CA ASN A 35 4.21 -0.05 25.24
C ASN A 35 3.99 -0.52 26.68
N LEU A 36 2.74 -0.66 27.12
CA LEU A 36 2.44 -1.28 28.42
C LEU A 36 2.88 -2.75 28.45
N ARG A 37 2.82 -3.45 27.31
CA ARG A 37 3.27 -4.84 27.19
C ARG A 37 4.77 -4.95 26.91
N TYR A 38 5.27 -4.15 25.97
CA TYR A 38 6.64 -4.21 25.49
C TYR A 38 7.37 -2.90 25.84
N GLN A 39 7.92 -2.83 27.06
CA GLN A 39 8.61 -1.65 27.56
C GLN A 39 9.75 -1.21 26.62
N ASN A 40 9.87 0.11 26.41
CA ASN A 40 10.90 0.74 25.56
C ASN A 40 10.88 0.30 24.08
N SER A 41 9.70 -0.03 23.55
CA SER A 41 9.57 -0.36 22.13
C SER A 41 9.59 0.88 21.24
N SER A 42 10.03 0.70 20.01
CA SER A 42 9.95 1.70 18.94
C SER A 42 8.62 1.56 18.19
N SER A 43 7.99 2.68 17.79
CA SER A 43 6.73 2.67 17.00
C SER A 43 6.86 1.88 15.71
N SER A 44 8.07 1.85 15.12
CA SER A 44 8.39 0.99 13.98
C SER A 44 8.21 -0.52 14.20
N LYS A 45 7.96 -0.98 15.44
CA LYS A 45 7.65 -2.38 15.75
C LYS A 45 6.17 -2.72 15.70
N PHE A 46 5.29 -1.71 15.63
CA PHE A 46 3.85 -1.90 15.53
C PHE A 46 3.24 -0.89 14.55
N PRO A 47 3.44 -1.06 13.23
CA PRO A 47 2.88 -0.13 12.25
C PRO A 47 1.35 -0.25 12.16
N ILE A 48 0.69 0.87 11.88
CA ILE A 48 -0.75 0.96 11.65
C ILE A 48 -1.03 1.59 10.28
N PRO A 49 -0.89 0.82 9.18
CA PRO A 49 -1.26 1.29 7.85
C PRO A 49 -2.78 1.38 7.65
N GLY A 50 -3.21 2.38 6.89
CA GLY A 50 -4.59 2.53 6.43
C GLY A 50 -4.83 2.06 5.00
N GLU A 51 -6.03 1.54 4.75
CA GLU A 51 -6.58 1.35 3.41
C GLU A 51 -7.32 2.61 2.99
N GLU A 52 -6.70 3.36 2.07
CA GLU A 52 -7.32 4.50 1.40
C GLU A 52 -6.69 4.67 0.00
N LEU A 53 -7.51 4.48 -1.03
CA LEU A 53 -7.05 4.40 -2.42
C LEU A 53 -6.62 5.75 -3.00
N SER A 54 -7.12 6.86 -2.47
CA SER A 54 -6.70 8.21 -2.88
C SER A 54 -5.34 8.64 -2.34
N VAL A 55 -4.76 7.84 -1.42
CA VAL A 55 -3.44 8.09 -0.79
C VAL A 55 -3.30 9.49 -0.17
N PRO A 56 -4.15 9.86 0.82
CA PRO A 56 -4.08 11.15 1.50
C PRO A 56 -2.87 11.18 2.44
N LEU A 57 -1.74 11.66 1.93
CA LEU A 57 -0.48 11.68 2.67
C LEU A 57 -0.47 12.61 3.88
N ASP A 58 -1.48 13.45 4.06
CA ASP A 58 -1.67 14.21 5.30
C ASP A 58 -1.91 13.27 6.51
N LEU A 59 -2.56 12.12 6.31
CA LEU A 59 -2.74 11.12 7.37
C LEU A 59 -1.40 10.56 7.86
N VAL A 60 -0.46 10.36 6.94
CA VAL A 60 0.89 9.86 7.27
C VAL A 60 1.77 10.98 7.82
N THR A 61 1.81 12.13 7.14
CA THR A 61 2.68 13.25 7.54
C THR A 61 2.25 13.94 8.83
N SER A 62 0.96 13.86 9.19
CA SER A 62 0.47 14.34 10.49
C SER A 62 0.60 13.32 11.62
N GLY A 63 1.06 12.09 11.32
CA GLY A 63 1.19 11.01 12.29
C GLY A 63 -0.15 10.39 12.72
N ALA A 64 -1.22 10.53 11.93
CA ALA A 64 -2.47 9.81 12.18
C ALA A 64 -2.38 8.33 11.78
N LEU A 65 -1.51 8.00 10.82
CA LEU A 65 -1.20 6.63 10.38
C LEU A 65 0.30 6.47 10.16
N ASP A 66 0.80 5.24 10.31
CA ASP A 66 2.20 4.92 9.99
C ASP A 66 2.43 4.71 8.49
N GLY A 67 1.37 4.44 7.72
CA GLY A 67 1.46 4.20 6.30
C GLY A 67 0.12 4.07 5.60
N LEU A 68 0.15 3.92 4.28
CA LEU A 68 -1.03 3.76 3.43
C LEU A 68 -0.81 2.68 2.38
N TRP A 69 -1.92 2.13 1.90
CA TRP A 69 -1.94 1.35 0.67
C TRP A 69 -1.40 2.17 -0.50
N ASN A 70 -0.39 1.64 -1.19
CA ASN A 70 0.19 2.29 -2.35
C ASN A 70 -0.60 1.90 -3.61
N GLU A 71 -1.81 2.41 -3.68
CA GLU A 71 -2.71 2.23 -4.80
C GLU A 71 -2.05 2.57 -6.17
N PRO A 72 -1.34 3.71 -6.32
CA PRO A 72 -0.62 4.03 -7.55
C PRO A 72 0.44 3.00 -7.95
N PHE A 73 1.06 2.29 -7.00
CA PHE A 73 2.00 1.23 -7.33
C PHE A 73 1.31 0.08 -8.05
N GLN A 74 0.16 -0.38 -7.55
CA GLN A 74 -0.61 -1.44 -8.20
C GLN A 74 -1.03 -1.02 -9.62
N GLY A 75 -1.55 0.20 -9.75
CA GLY A 75 -1.98 0.77 -11.04
C GLY A 75 -0.85 0.88 -12.07
N ARG A 76 0.42 0.99 -11.64
CA ARG A 76 1.61 0.97 -12.52
C ARG A 76 2.13 -0.45 -12.77
N LEU A 77 2.07 -1.32 -11.77
CA LEU A 77 2.55 -2.70 -11.87
C LEU A 77 1.86 -3.49 -12.97
N HIS A 78 0.54 -3.43 -13.01
CA HIS A 78 -0.29 -4.16 -13.97
C HIS A 78 0.05 -3.85 -15.44
N PRO A 79 0.12 -2.58 -15.89
CA PRO A 79 0.57 -2.27 -17.24
C PRO A 79 2.05 -2.64 -17.46
N VAL A 80 2.93 -2.43 -16.48
CA VAL A 80 4.37 -2.73 -16.61
C VAL A 80 4.64 -4.21 -16.86
N ILE A 81 3.96 -5.12 -16.17
CA ILE A 81 4.14 -6.57 -16.41
C ILE A 81 3.61 -7.00 -17.78
N LEU A 82 2.76 -6.19 -18.43
CA LEU A 82 2.33 -6.40 -19.82
C LEU A 82 3.24 -5.70 -20.85
N GLY A 83 4.31 -5.03 -20.41
CA GLY A 83 5.19 -4.25 -21.28
C GLY A 83 4.55 -2.94 -21.77
N LYS A 84 3.59 -2.38 -21.02
CA LYS A 84 2.84 -1.17 -21.36
C LYS A 84 3.14 -0.06 -20.36
N GLY A 85 3.07 1.20 -20.81
CA GLY A 85 2.97 2.35 -19.91
C GLY A 85 1.55 2.52 -19.37
N THR A 86 1.36 3.48 -18.47
CA THR A 86 0.01 3.94 -18.09
C THR A 86 -0.56 4.89 -19.16
N ASN A 87 -1.88 5.13 -19.18
CA ASN A 87 -2.55 5.89 -20.25
C ASN A 87 -1.97 7.28 -20.53
N SER A 88 -1.27 7.89 -19.57
CA SER A 88 -0.68 9.22 -19.69
C SER A 88 0.85 9.23 -19.74
N GLU A 89 1.52 8.08 -19.63
CA GLU A 89 2.97 8.00 -19.45
C GLU A 89 3.60 6.87 -20.27
N ASN A 90 4.84 7.08 -20.74
CA ASN A 90 5.55 6.01 -21.44
C ASN A 90 6.01 4.90 -20.45
N PHE A 91 6.41 3.76 -21.00
CA PHE A 91 6.82 2.60 -20.21
C PHE A 91 8.01 2.92 -19.28
N GLU A 92 9.04 3.58 -19.80
CA GLU A 92 10.24 3.96 -19.04
C GLU A 92 9.89 4.80 -17.80
N TRP A 93 9.08 5.84 -17.99
CA TRP A 93 8.65 6.72 -16.90
C TRP A 93 7.75 6.00 -15.89
N THR A 94 6.92 5.07 -16.36
CA THR A 94 6.11 4.21 -15.48
C THR A 94 7.01 3.35 -14.58
N VAL A 95 8.06 2.74 -15.15
CA VAL A 95 9.05 1.95 -14.42
C VAL A 95 9.81 2.80 -13.39
N HIS A 96 10.26 4.00 -13.76
CA HIS A 96 10.95 4.92 -12.84
C HIS A 96 10.12 5.19 -11.57
N LYS A 97 8.82 5.45 -11.73
CA LYS A 97 7.88 5.67 -10.61
C LYS A 97 7.50 4.43 -9.81
N MET A 98 7.88 3.24 -10.27
CA MET A 98 7.71 2.00 -9.51
C MET A 98 8.92 1.70 -8.63
N VAL A 99 10.12 2.09 -9.07
CA VAL A 99 11.36 1.85 -8.32
C VAL A 99 11.45 2.73 -7.07
N SER A 100 10.83 3.92 -7.09
CA SER A 100 10.87 4.83 -5.95
C SER A 100 9.48 5.36 -5.62
N CYS A 101 9.05 5.15 -4.37
CA CYS A 101 7.85 5.77 -3.81
C CYS A 101 7.98 7.30 -3.66
N GLN A 102 9.20 7.83 -3.85
CA GLN A 102 9.57 9.24 -3.80
C GLN A 102 9.62 9.91 -5.18
N GLN A 103 9.22 9.23 -6.25
CA GLN A 103 9.24 9.78 -7.61
C GLN A 103 7.83 9.87 -8.20
N GLY A 104 7.41 11.05 -8.64
CA GLY A 104 6.12 11.26 -9.30
C GLY A 104 5.51 12.65 -9.13
N ASN A 105 4.27 12.80 -9.59
CA ASN A 105 3.50 14.04 -9.51
C ASN A 105 2.66 14.08 -8.23
N ALA A 106 3.33 14.20 -7.07
CA ALA A 106 2.81 14.57 -5.76
C ALA A 106 1.57 13.83 -5.16
N PRO A 107 1.42 13.87 -3.82
CA PRO A 107 2.49 13.96 -2.83
C PRO A 107 3.21 12.59 -2.75
N LEU A 108 4.40 12.58 -2.17
CA LEU A 108 5.29 11.41 -2.17
C LEU A 108 5.51 10.93 -0.74
N PHE A 109 5.56 9.62 -0.54
CA PHE A 109 5.97 9.05 0.73
C PHE A 109 7.39 9.49 1.06
N THR A 110 7.69 9.73 2.33
CA THR A 110 9.03 10.20 2.73
C THR A 110 9.97 9.06 3.04
N ASN A 111 9.43 7.87 3.34
CA ASN A 111 10.20 6.65 3.54
C ASN A 111 9.46 5.41 3.04
N ASP A 112 10.19 4.31 2.91
CA ASP A 112 9.66 3.05 2.38
C ASP A 112 8.82 2.27 3.42
N VAL A 113 8.87 2.66 4.70
CA VAL A 113 8.07 2.02 5.77
C VAL A 113 6.64 2.54 5.84
N GLN A 114 6.33 3.63 5.13
CA GLN A 114 5.00 4.23 5.03
C GLN A 114 4.14 3.63 3.91
N VAL A 115 4.67 2.69 3.13
CA VAL A 115 3.99 2.16 1.95
C VAL A 115 3.68 0.69 2.08
N VAL A 116 2.42 0.33 1.82
CA VAL A 116 2.03 -1.06 1.57
C VAL A 116 1.97 -1.25 0.06
N ASN A 117 3.03 -1.78 -0.54
CA ASN A 117 3.05 -2.19 -1.94
C ASN A 117 2.39 -3.55 -2.08
N TYR A 118 1.46 -3.69 -3.04
CA TYR A 118 0.74 -4.92 -3.24
C TYR A 118 0.43 -5.16 -4.73
N ILE A 119 0.26 -6.44 -5.10
CA ILE A 119 -0.04 -6.86 -6.47
C ILE A 119 -1.55 -6.94 -6.70
N THR A 120 -2.27 -7.46 -5.70
CA THR A 120 -3.72 -7.66 -5.70
C THR A 120 -4.21 -7.53 -4.27
N SER A 121 -5.46 -7.14 -4.08
CA SER A 121 -6.12 -7.16 -2.78
C SER A 121 -7.35 -8.06 -2.82
N HIS A 122 -8.17 -8.02 -1.76
CA HIS A 122 -9.46 -8.69 -1.71
C HIS A 122 -10.59 -7.85 -2.34
N GLY A 123 -10.43 -6.53 -2.43
CA GLY A 123 -11.33 -5.65 -3.19
C GLY A 123 -11.06 -5.77 -4.69
N VAL A 124 -11.93 -6.49 -5.40
CA VAL A 124 -11.74 -6.88 -6.82
C VAL A 124 -12.77 -6.27 -7.78
N GLU A 125 -13.62 -5.37 -7.29
CA GLU A 125 -14.82 -4.92 -8.00
C GLU A 125 -14.56 -3.83 -9.04
N GLU A 126 -13.43 -3.13 -8.96
CA GLU A 126 -13.11 -2.03 -9.86
C GLU A 126 -12.23 -2.46 -11.06
N TYR A 127 -12.11 -1.54 -12.02
CA TYR A 127 -11.29 -1.74 -13.21
C TYR A 127 -9.84 -2.08 -12.83
N TRP A 128 -9.35 -3.21 -13.34
CA TRP A 128 -7.98 -3.71 -13.11
C TRP A 128 -7.66 -4.03 -11.64
N LYS A 129 -8.68 -4.22 -10.79
CA LYS A 129 -8.51 -4.71 -9.41
C LYS A 129 -8.61 -6.21 -9.24
N GLU A 130 -8.81 -6.91 -10.35
CA GLU A 130 -8.98 -8.36 -10.37
C GLU A 130 -7.78 -9.08 -9.74
N ARG A 131 -8.02 -10.31 -9.26
CA ARG A 131 -6.92 -11.20 -8.88
C ARG A 131 -5.93 -11.32 -10.06
N LEU A 132 -4.63 -11.38 -9.77
CA LEU A 132 -3.56 -11.35 -10.77
C LEU A 132 -3.78 -12.35 -11.92
N TYR A 133 -4.22 -13.56 -11.61
CA TYR A 133 -4.54 -14.55 -12.64
C TYR A 133 -5.63 -14.08 -13.60
N ASN A 134 -6.74 -13.54 -13.06
CA ASN A 134 -7.85 -13.03 -13.85
C ASN A 134 -7.41 -11.84 -14.70
N PHE A 135 -6.68 -10.90 -14.09
CA PHE A 135 -6.10 -9.77 -14.82
C PHE A 135 -5.26 -10.22 -16.03
N LEU A 136 -4.33 -11.17 -15.82
CA LEU A 136 -3.48 -11.71 -16.90
C LEU A 136 -4.30 -12.48 -17.94
N ASN A 137 -5.31 -13.24 -17.52
CA ASN A 137 -6.19 -13.97 -18.41
C ASN A 137 -7.04 -13.04 -19.28
N ASN A 138 -7.63 -12.00 -18.69
CA ASN A 138 -8.46 -11.02 -19.38
C ASN A 138 -7.65 -10.16 -20.35
N ASN A 139 -6.36 -9.96 -20.06
CA ASN A 139 -5.40 -9.33 -20.97
C ASN A 139 -4.77 -10.31 -21.98
N GLN A 140 -5.27 -11.56 -22.07
CA GLN A 140 -4.81 -12.58 -23.02
C GLN A 140 -3.29 -12.83 -22.97
N ALA A 141 -2.69 -12.71 -21.77
CA ALA A 141 -1.27 -12.95 -21.60
C ALA A 141 -0.91 -14.41 -21.93
N ALA A 142 0.08 -14.59 -22.81
CA ALA A 142 0.55 -15.91 -23.23
C ALA A 142 1.19 -16.69 -22.07
N ASP A 143 2.22 -16.13 -21.45
CA ASP A 143 2.98 -16.76 -20.37
C ASP A 143 2.64 -16.14 -19.01
N LYS A 144 1.51 -16.58 -18.43
CA LYS A 144 0.98 -16.04 -17.17
C LYS A 144 1.90 -16.33 -15.98
N GLU A 145 2.58 -17.47 -15.98
CA GLU A 145 3.51 -17.84 -14.89
C GLU A 145 4.71 -16.90 -14.85
N ARG A 146 5.35 -16.66 -16.00
CA ARG A 146 6.48 -15.72 -16.09
C ARG A 146 6.07 -14.32 -15.67
N LEU A 147 4.90 -13.86 -16.10
CA LEU A 147 4.40 -12.52 -15.74
C LEU A 147 4.02 -12.41 -14.27
N ALA A 148 3.48 -13.48 -13.67
CA ALA A 148 3.24 -13.51 -12.23
C ALA A 148 4.57 -13.42 -11.46
N LYS A 149 5.58 -14.20 -11.85
CA LYS A 149 6.93 -14.13 -11.25
C LYS A 149 7.54 -12.74 -11.41
N LEU A 150 7.38 -12.11 -12.58
CA LEU A 150 7.81 -10.74 -12.80
C LEU A 150 7.09 -9.77 -11.85
N ALA A 151 5.78 -9.92 -11.65
CA ALA A 151 5.03 -9.09 -10.71
C ALA A 151 5.57 -9.19 -9.27
N PHE A 152 5.91 -10.40 -8.82
CA PHE A 152 6.55 -10.61 -7.51
C PHE A 152 7.94 -10.00 -7.43
N ALA A 153 8.72 -10.02 -8.52
CA ALA A 153 10.05 -9.42 -8.55
C ALA A 153 10.04 -7.88 -8.42
N TRP A 154 8.90 -7.24 -8.65
CA TRP A 154 8.71 -5.79 -8.45
C TRP A 154 8.39 -5.40 -7.00
N LEU A 155 8.06 -6.36 -6.13
CA LEU A 155 7.90 -6.04 -4.71
C LEU A 155 9.28 -5.83 -4.09
N PRO A 156 9.51 -4.71 -3.37
CA PRO A 156 10.75 -4.51 -2.64
C PRO A 156 10.91 -5.61 -1.57
N ALA A 157 12.16 -6.02 -1.37
CA ALA A 157 12.54 -7.04 -0.38
C ALA A 157 12.60 -6.47 1.04
#